data_AF-A0A0E2Q3X0-F1
#
_entry.id   AF-A0A0E2Q3X0-F1
#
_cell.length_a   1.000
_cell.length_b   1.000
_cell.length_c   1.000
_cell.angle_alpha   90.00
_cell.angle_beta   90.00
_cell.angle_gamma   90.00
#
_symmetry.space_group_name_H-M   'P 1'
#
loop_
_entity.id
_entity.type
_entity.pdbx_description
1 polymer ?
#
loop_
_entity_poly.entity_id
_entity_poly.type
_entity_poly.pdbx_seq_one_letter_code
_entity_poly.pdbx_strand_id
1 'polypeptide(L)' 'MNYVVKAFMDKTDGKVYFAGDCYDGERTEELIGLGYVQDDKPKKKTRVKKTTE' A
#
# COMPACT_ATOMS: atom_id res chain seq x y z
N MET A 1 2.39 -9.29 -4.40
CA MET A 1 3.51 -8.35 -4.31
C MET A 1 2.96 -6.97 -4.01
N ASN A 2 3.72 -6.14 -3.31
CA ASN A 2 3.30 -4.81 -2.96
C ASN A 2 4.20 -3.83 -3.71
N TYR A 3 3.56 -2.97 -4.48
CA TYR A 3 4.26 -2.05 -5.37
C TYR A 3 4.11 -0.65 -4.83
N VAL A 4 5.19 0.08 -4.77
CA VAL A 4 5.13 1.50 -4.52
C VAL A 4 4.51 2.17 -5.73
N VAL A 5 3.42 2.91 -5.52
CA VAL A 5 2.79 3.73 -6.57
C VAL A 5 3.20 5.19 -6.47
N LYS A 6 3.75 5.60 -5.32
CA LYS A 6 4.19 6.97 -5.07
C LYS A 6 5.44 6.95 -4.20
N ALA A 7 6.46 7.73 -4.59
CA ALA A 7 7.72 7.71 -3.87
C ALA A 7 7.56 8.13 -2.41
N PHE A 8 8.17 7.38 -1.50
CA PHE A 8 8.19 7.69 -0.07
C PHE A 8 9.51 7.23 0.55
N MET A 9 9.87 7.88 1.64
CA MET A 9 10.99 7.45 2.47
C MET A 9 10.46 6.61 3.62
N ASP A 10 10.89 5.36 3.67
CA ASP A 10 10.61 4.50 4.79
C ASP A 10 11.41 4.97 6.00
N LYS A 11 10.72 5.19 7.13
CA LYS A 11 11.37 5.67 8.37
C LYS A 11 12.03 4.53 9.17
N THR A 12 11.72 3.29 8.85
CA THR A 12 12.23 2.09 9.51
C THR A 12 13.66 1.82 9.04
N ASP A 13 13.85 1.82 7.72
CA ASP A 13 15.13 1.55 7.08
C ASP A 13 15.86 2.83 6.60
N GLY A 14 15.17 3.98 6.56
CA GLY A 14 15.70 5.21 5.97
C GLY A 14 15.83 5.15 4.43
N LYS A 15 15.28 4.12 3.79
CA LYS A 15 15.34 3.93 2.33
C LYS A 15 14.24 4.69 1.62
N VAL A 16 14.59 5.28 0.48
CA VAL A 16 13.62 5.91 -0.41
C VAL A 16 13.17 4.86 -1.44
N TYR A 17 11.87 4.61 -1.47
CA TYR A 17 11.24 3.77 -2.48
C TYR A 17 10.57 4.67 -3.53
N PHE A 18 10.67 4.26 -4.79
CA PHE A 18 10.12 5.00 -5.92
C PHE A 18 8.92 4.29 -6.52
N ALA A 19 8.11 4.99 -7.32
CA ALA A 19 6.99 4.35 -8.00
C ALA A 19 7.48 3.22 -8.93
N GLY A 20 6.89 2.04 -8.82
CA GLY A 20 7.29 0.81 -9.49
C GLY A 20 8.19 -0.10 -8.65
N ASP A 21 8.73 0.39 -7.53
CA ASP A 21 9.58 -0.40 -6.65
C ASP A 21 8.77 -1.40 -5.81
N CYS A 22 9.38 -2.53 -5.45
CA CYS A 22 8.72 -3.54 -4.64
C CYS A 22 8.95 -3.24 -3.16
N TYR A 23 7.88 -3.04 -2.41
CA TYR A 23 7.95 -2.72 -0.99
C TYR A 23 7.43 -3.89 -0.16
N ASP A 24 8.31 -4.49 0.63
CA ASP A 24 8.01 -5.63 1.52
C ASP A 24 8.04 -5.22 3.01
N GLY A 25 7.97 -3.93 3.30
CA GLY A 25 8.04 -3.42 4.68
C GLY A 25 6.73 -3.58 5.46
N GLU A 26 6.83 -3.56 6.78
CA GLU A 26 5.69 -3.73 7.70
C GLU A 26 4.65 -2.60 7.61
N ARG A 27 5.06 -1.42 7.09
CA ARG A 27 4.16 -0.25 6.93
C ARG A 27 3.28 -0.31 5.69
N THR A 28 3.28 -1.45 5.01
CA THR A 28 2.50 -1.69 3.79
C THR A 28 1.02 -1.33 3.97
N GLU A 29 0.37 -1.71 5.07
CA GLU A 29 -1.05 -1.38 5.30
C GLU A 29 -1.32 0.12 5.42
N GLU A 30 -0.47 0.84 6.16
CA GLU A 30 -0.55 2.29 6.32
C GLU A 30 -0.31 3.00 4.98
N LEU A 31 0.72 2.57 4.25
CA LEU A 31 1.07 3.11 2.94
C LEU A 31 0.01 2.79 1.89
N ILE A 32 -0.67 1.65 1.96
CA ILE A 32 -1.81 1.35 1.09
C ILE A 32 -3.01 2.21 1.44
N GLY A 33 -3.29 2.43 2.72
CA GLY A 33 -4.35 3.33 3.18
C GLY A 33 -4.15 4.77 2.70
N LEU A 34 -2.89 5.21 2.66
CA LEU A 34 -2.48 6.52 2.15
C LEU A 34 -2.33 6.57 0.61
N GLY A 35 -2.32 5.42 -0.06
CA GLY A 35 -2.13 5.31 -1.51
C GLY A 35 -0.68 5.51 -1.98
N TYR A 36 0.32 5.28 -1.13
CA TYR A 36 1.74 5.19 -1.50
C TYR A 36 2.13 3.81 -2.03
N VAL A 37 1.50 2.76 -1.52
CA VAL A 37 1.73 1.37 -1.92
C VAL A 37 0.43 0.76 -2.44
N GLN A 38 0.51 -0.07 -3.46
CA GLN A 38 -0.59 -0.83 -4.01
C GLN A 38 -0.31 -2.31 -3.81
N ASP A 39 -1.24 -2.97 -3.14
CA ASP A 39 -1.24 -4.41 -2.94
C ASP A 39 -1.72 -5.07 -4.24
N ASP A 40 -0.86 -5.83 -4.91
CA ASP A 40 -1.23 -6.63 -6.09
C ASP A 40 -2.18 -7.77 -5.77
N LYS A 41 -2.18 -8.18 -4.50
CA LYS A 41 -3.12 -9.21 -4.07
C LYS A 41 -4.46 -8.70 -4.56
N PRO A 42 -5.20 -9.48 -5.36
CA PRO A 42 -6.53 -9.09 -5.74
C PRO A 42 -7.26 -8.97 -4.42
N LYS A 43 -7.35 -7.74 -3.90
CA LYS A 43 -8.20 -7.41 -2.80
C LYS A 43 -9.53 -7.82 -3.36
N LYS A 44 -9.99 -9.00 -2.93
CA LYS A 44 -11.40 -9.26 -2.70
C LYS A 44 -11.85 -8.05 -1.90
N LYS A 45 -12.19 -6.99 -2.63
CA LYS A 45 -13.11 -5.97 -2.23
C LYS A 45 -14.42 -6.75 -2.14
N THR A 46 -14.55 -7.52 -1.07
CA THR A 46 -15.65 -7.37 -0.15
C THR A 46 -15.71 -5.88 0.19
N ARG A 47 -16.19 -5.10 -0.79
CA ARG A 47 -16.80 -3.81 -0.58
C ARG A 47 -18.11 -4.19 0.10
N VAL A 48 -18.03 -4.60 1.36
CA VAL A 48 -19.15 -4.50 2.27
C VAL A 48 -19.38 -3.00 2.41
N LYS A 49 -20.15 -2.47 1.44
CA LYS A 49 -21.04 -1.37 1.69
C LYS A 49 -22.03 -1.93 2.71
N LYS A 50 -21.79 -1.73 4.01
CA LYS A 50 -22.83 -1.91 5.02
C LYS A 50 -23.29 -0.52 5.45
N THR A 51 -24.30 -0.02 4.74
CA THR A 51 -25.39 0.87 5.20
C THR A 51 -26.30 1.01 3.97
N THR A 52 -27.38 0.22 3.87
CA THR A 52 -28.73 0.49 4.42
C THR A 52 -29.28 1.82 3.93
N GLU A 53 -30.07 1.78 2.85
CA GLU A 53 -31.53 2.08 2.82
C GLU A 53 -32.11 1.55 1.49
#